data_AF-A0A1H9P2E4-F1
#
_entry.id   AF-A0A1H9P2E4-F1
#
_cell.length_a   1.000
_cell.length_b   1.000
_cell.length_c   1.000
_cell.angle_alpha   90.00
_cell.angle_beta   90.00
_cell.angle_gamma   90.00
#
_symmetry.space_group_name_H-M   'P 1'
#
loop_
_entity.id
_entity.type
_entity.pdbx_description
1 polymer ?
#
loop_
_entity_poly.entity_id
_entity_poly.type
_entity_poly.pdbx_seq_one_letter_code
_entity_poly.pdbx_strand_id
1 'polypeptide(L)'
;MSSETLSAEELGNKLLQSVKEMKAGKAARISRVEPNEVAEARGKTGLTQIEFAEVLHISPRTLQEWEQGRRKPSGPAKALIEIAFRHPEVIREDLELSR
;
A
#
# COMPACT_ATOMS: atom_id res chain seq x y z
N MET A 1 38.08 11.54 13.38
CA MET A 1 37.27 11.45 12.15
C MET A 1 36.85 12.87 11.83
N SER A 2 37.39 13.43 10.75
CA SER A 2 37.14 14.82 10.38
C SER A 2 35.71 14.96 9.86
N SER A 3 34.92 15.82 10.49
CA SER A 3 33.62 16.24 9.96
C SER A 3 33.88 17.16 8.77
N GLU A 4 33.88 16.63 7.55
CA GLU A 4 33.86 17.45 6.34
C GLU A 4 32.55 18.23 6.28
N THR A 5 32.61 19.54 6.50
CA THR A 5 31.51 20.47 6.24
C THR A 5 31.38 20.68 4.74
N LEU A 6 30.31 20.15 4.14
CA LEU A 6 29.95 20.43 2.75
C LEU A 6 29.56 21.90 2.57
N SER A 7 30.02 22.51 1.47
CA SER A 7 29.51 23.80 1.01
C SER A 7 28.07 23.67 0.48
N ALA A 8 27.35 24.80 0.41
CA ALA A 8 25.99 24.85 -0.11
C ALA A 8 25.91 24.41 -1.59
N GLU A 9 26.92 24.74 -2.39
CA GLU A 9 27.01 24.35 -3.80
C GLU A 9 27.20 22.84 -3.96
N GLU A 10 28.09 22.24 -3.16
CA GLU A 10 28.31 20.79 -3.17
C GLU A 10 27.06 20.01 -2.74
N LEU A 11 26.32 20.52 -1.74
CA LEU A 11 25.04 19.95 -1.34
C LEU A 11 24.00 20.04 -2.46
N GLY A 12 23.89 21.21 -3.10
CA GLY A 12 22.97 21.42 -4.23
C GLY A 12 23.26 20.47 -5.40
N ASN A 13 24.53 20.30 -5.75
CA ASN A 13 24.98 19.38 -6.79
C ASN A 13 24.65 17.92 -6.45
N LYS A 14 24.85 17.50 -5.19
CA LYS A 14 24.47 16.15 -4.73
C LYS A 14 22.96 15.91 -4.79
N LEU A 15 22.14 16.89 -4.42
CA LEU A 15 20.68 16.78 -4.50
C LEU A 15 20.20 16.68 -5.95
N LEU A 16 20.74 17.51 -6.85
CA LEU A 16 20.43 17.46 -8.28
C LEU A 16 20.80 16.10 -8.88
N GLN A 17 21.94 15.54 -8.48
CA GLN A 17 22.37 14.22 -8.91
C GLN A 17 21.40 13.13 -8.43
N SER A 18 20.99 13.13 -7.16
CA SER A 18 20.01 12.18 -6.62
C SER A 18 18.68 12.24 -7.37
N VAL A 19 18.19 13.42 -7.74
CA VAL A 19 16.95 13.56 -8.52
C VAL A 19 17.10 12.98 -9.93
N LYS A 20 18.24 13.21 -10.60
CA LYS A 20 18.53 12.61 -11.92
C LYS A 20 18.57 11.09 -11.84
N GLU A 21 19.18 10.53 -10.80
CA GLU A 21 19.23 9.10 -10.55
C GLU A 21 17.85 8.50 -10.31
N MET A 22 17.01 9.14 -9.48
CA MET A 22 15.62 8.74 -9.27
C MET A 22 14.81 8.75 -10.57
N LYS A 23 14.93 9.82 -11.38
CA LYS A 23 14.26 9.93 -12.69
C LYS A 23 14.74 8.88 -13.69
N ALA A 24 16.01 8.48 -13.62
CA ALA A 24 16.57 7.41 -14.44
C ALA A 24 16.27 6.00 -13.89
N GLY A 25 15.51 5.87 -12.78
CA GLY A 25 15.21 4.59 -12.14
C GLY A 25 16.42 3.92 -11.50
N LYS A 26 17.51 4.64 -11.26
CA LYS A 26 18.71 4.11 -10.57
C LYS A 26 18.41 4.02 -9.08
N ALA A 27 18.09 2.82 -8.61
CA ALA A 27 17.86 2.52 -7.21
C ALA A 27 19.01 1.68 -6.64
N ALA A 28 19.57 2.09 -5.51
CA ALA A 28 20.59 1.31 -4.80
C ALA A 28 20.04 -0.01 -4.26
N ARG A 29 18.74 -0.04 -3.91
CA ARG A 29 18.02 -1.24 -3.47
C ARG A 29 16.57 -1.15 -3.93
N ILE A 30 16.07 -2.24 -4.49
CA ILE A 30 14.65 -2.43 -4.78
C ILE A 30 14.12 -3.45 -3.77
N SER A 31 13.20 -3.01 -2.91
CA SER A 31 12.44 -3.92 -2.05
C SER A 31 11.18 -4.34 -2.78
N ARG A 32 11.12 -5.60 -3.23
CA ARG A 32 9.87 -6.20 -3.69
C ARG A 32 9.10 -6.66 -2.46
N VAL A 33 7.95 -6.06 -2.22
CA VAL A 33 7.03 -6.49 -1.17
C VAL A 33 5.90 -7.20 -1.87
N GLU A 34 5.83 -8.52 -1.70
CA GLU A 34 4.71 -9.29 -2.21
C GLU A 34 3.45 -8.87 -1.45
N PRO A 35 2.35 -8.55 -2.15
CA PRO A 35 1.08 -8.28 -1.48
C PRO A 35 0.65 -9.52 -0.70
N ASN A 36 0.04 -9.31 0.46
CA ASN A 36 -0.59 -10.40 1.18
C ASN A 36 -2.01 -10.65 0.66
N GLU A 37 -2.63 -11.74 1.11
CA GLU A 37 -3.98 -12.17 0.71
C GLU A 37 -5.03 -11.05 0.83
N VAL A 38 -4.91 -10.17 1.84
CA VAL A 38 -5.83 -9.04 2.05
C VAL A 38 -5.65 -7.98 0.96
N ALA A 39 -4.40 -7.62 0.67
CA ALA A 39 -4.07 -6.66 -0.38
C ALA A 39 -4.44 -7.20 -1.77
N GLU A 40 -4.26 -8.49 -2.02
CA GLU A 40 -4.68 -9.15 -3.25
C GLU A 40 -6.20 -9.17 -3.40
N ALA A 41 -6.94 -9.51 -2.33
CA ALA A 41 -8.40 -9.50 -2.35
C ALA A 41 -8.95 -8.12 -2.72
N ARG A 42 -8.44 -7.04 -2.11
CA ARG A 42 -8.81 -5.67 -2.50
C ARG A 42 -8.36 -5.36 -3.94
N GLY A 43 -7.16 -5.76 -4.33
CA GLY A 43 -6.65 -5.55 -5.68
C GLY A 43 -7.59 -6.10 -6.75
N LYS A 44 -8.22 -7.25 -6.50
CA LYS A 44 -9.20 -7.88 -7.40
C LYS A 44 -10.53 -7.14 -7.50
N THR A 45 -10.94 -6.40 -6.47
CA THR A 45 -12.17 -5.60 -6.54
C THR A 45 -11.96 -4.34 -7.35
N GLY A 46 -10.73 -3.82 -7.40
CA GLY A 46 -10.40 -2.53 -8.03
C GLY A 46 -10.68 -1.33 -7.12
N LEU A 47 -11.08 -1.58 -5.86
CA LEU A 47 -11.42 -0.54 -4.89
C LEU A 47 -10.19 0.06 -4.22
N THR A 48 -10.30 1.33 -3.84
CA THR A 48 -9.34 1.99 -2.95
C THR A 48 -9.39 1.36 -1.54
N GLN A 49 -8.36 1.63 -0.73
CA GLN A 49 -8.36 1.18 0.68
C GLN A 49 -9.55 1.76 1.47
N ILE A 50 -10.03 2.95 1.12
CA ILE A 50 -11.15 3.60 1.81
C ILE A 50 -12.46 2.89 1.45
N GLU A 51 -12.75 2.74 0.17
CA GLU A 51 -13.97 2.08 -0.33
C GLU A 51 -14.04 0.61 0.12
N PHE A 52 -12.94 -0.12 0.07
CA PHE A 52 -12.92 -1.52 0.52
C PHE A 52 -13.12 -1.63 2.04
N ALA A 53 -12.57 -0.69 2.82
CA ALA A 53 -12.78 -0.66 4.27
C ALA A 53 -14.24 -0.30 4.63
N GLU A 54 -14.87 0.57 3.84
CA GLU A 54 -16.27 0.95 3.97
C GLU A 54 -17.21 -0.25 3.79
N VAL A 55 -17.04 -1.02 2.71
CA VAL A 55 -17.81 -2.25 2.44
C VAL A 55 -17.60 -3.29 3.54
N LEU A 56 -16.38 -3.42 4.06
CA LEU A 56 -16.10 -4.34 5.17
C LEU A 56 -16.49 -3.79 6.55
N HIS A 57 -17.04 -2.58 6.61
CA HIS A 57 -17.40 -1.86 7.83
C HIS A 57 -16.28 -1.80 8.87
N ILE A 58 -15.05 -1.54 8.42
CA ILE A 58 -13.87 -1.35 9.25
C ILE A 58 -13.22 0.01 8.98
N SER A 59 -12.36 0.46 9.88
CA SER A 59 -11.57 1.66 9.60
C SER A 59 -10.54 1.41 8.49
N PRO A 60 -10.24 2.41 7.63
CA PRO A 60 -9.14 2.31 6.67
C PRO A 60 -7.80 1.97 7.33
N ARG A 61 -7.63 2.42 8.59
CA ARG A 61 -6.46 2.09 9.41
C ARG A 61 -6.36 0.60 9.71
N THR A 62 -7.47 -0.05 10.03
CA THR A 62 -7.53 -1.51 10.26
C THR A 62 -7.10 -2.26 9.00
N LEU A 63 -7.66 -1.90 7.84
CA LEU A 63 -7.30 -2.51 6.57
C LEU A 63 -5.81 -2.31 6.26
N GLN A 64 -5.27 -1.11 6.46
CA GLN A 64 -3.85 -0.81 6.27
C GLN A 64 -2.94 -1.67 7.17
N GLU A 65 -3.32 -1.88 8.44
CA GLU A 65 -2.56 -2.75 9.35
C GLU A 65 -2.56 -4.21 8.90
N TRP A 66 -3.66 -4.67 8.28
CA TRP A 66 -3.73 -5.99 7.67
C TRP A 66 -2.90 -6.10 6.39
N GLU A 67 -3.04 -5.18 5.44
CA GLU A 67 -2.27 -5.19 4.17
C GLU A 67 -0.76 -5.06 4.39
N GLN A 68 -0.34 -4.36 5.45
CA GLN A 68 1.08 -4.23 5.81
C GLN A 68 1.58 -5.38 6.71
N GLY A 69 0.73 -6.36 7.02
CA GLY A 69 1.08 -7.55 7.81
C GLY A 69 1.36 -7.27 9.29
N ARG A 70 1.07 -6.07 9.80
CA ARG A 70 1.23 -5.73 11.23
C ARG A 70 0.18 -6.39 12.12
N ARG A 71 -1.00 -6.64 11.57
CA ARG A 71 -2.09 -7.38 12.20
C ARG A 71 -2.69 -8.37 11.23
N LYS A 72 -3.45 -9.32 11.75
CA LYS A 72 -4.20 -10.30 10.95
C LYS A 72 -5.71 -10.10 11.15
N PRO A 73 -6.54 -10.36 10.13
CA PRO A 73 -7.99 -10.35 10.30
C PRO A 73 -8.44 -11.41 11.31
N SER A 74 -9.53 -11.14 12.02
CA SER A 74 -10.21 -12.13 12.87
C SER A 74 -10.83 -13.24 12.02
N GLY A 75 -11.31 -14.33 12.64
CA GLY A 75 -11.93 -15.46 11.93
C GLY A 75 -13.03 -15.03 10.94
N PRO A 76 -14.07 -14.28 11.37
CA PRO A 76 -15.10 -13.77 10.47
C PRO A 76 -14.54 -12.85 9.37
N ALA A 77 -13.61 -11.96 9.72
CA ALA A 77 -13.00 -11.06 8.75
C ALA A 77 -12.18 -11.82 7.69
N LYS A 78 -11.50 -12.91 8.06
CA LYS A 78 -10.80 -13.78 7.08
C LYS A 78 -11.77 -14.40 6.10
N ALA A 79 -12.93 -14.87 6.56
CA ALA A 79 -13.95 -15.42 5.67
C ALA A 79 -14.45 -14.37 4.68
N LEU A 80 -14.68 -13.12 5.12
CA LEU A 80 -15.06 -12.01 4.25
C LEU A 80 -13.95 -11.67 3.22
N ILE A 81 -12.68 -11.68 3.63
CA ILE A 81 -11.56 -11.47 2.71
C ILE A 81 -11.48 -12.60 1.67
N GLU A 82 -11.72 -13.84 2.06
CA GLU A 82 -11.73 -14.97 1.14
C GLU A 82 -12.89 -14.86 0.13
N ILE A 83 -14.07 -14.44 0.59
CA ILE A 83 -15.21 -14.13 -0.29
C ILE A 83 -14.84 -12.99 -1.24
N ALA A 84 -14.26 -11.90 -0.75
CA ALA A 84 -13.81 -10.79 -1.59
C ALA A 84 -12.78 -11.22 -2.65
N PHE A 85 -11.91 -12.19 -2.32
CA PHE A 85 -10.94 -12.73 -3.26
C PHE A 85 -11.56 -13.63 -4.34
N ARG A 86 -12.57 -14.43 -3.98
CA ARG A 86 -13.26 -15.36 -4.89
C ARG A 86 -14.36 -14.70 -5.71
N HIS A 87 -15.04 -13.73 -5.13
CA HIS A 87 -16.23 -13.05 -5.64
C HIS A 87 -16.12 -11.53 -5.50
N PRO A 88 -15.14 -10.89 -6.18
CA PRO A 88 -14.92 -9.44 -6.08
C PRO A 88 -16.12 -8.61 -6.56
N GLU A 89 -16.98 -9.17 -7.40
CA GLU A 89 -18.22 -8.57 -7.87
C GLU A 89 -19.21 -8.25 -6.74
N VAL A 90 -19.33 -9.11 -5.73
CA VAL A 90 -20.24 -8.91 -4.60
C VAL A 90 -19.83 -7.69 -3.76
N ILE A 91 -18.52 -7.50 -3.61
CA ILE A 91 -17.96 -6.35 -2.87
C ILE A 91 -18.19 -5.05 -3.63
N ARG A 92 -18.11 -5.08 -4.97
CA ARG A 92 -18.39 -3.90 -5.80
C ARG A 92 -19.87 -3.53 -5.75
N GLU A 93 -20.76 -4.50 -5.84
CA GLU A 93 -22.21 -4.31 -5.77
C GLU A 93 -22.63 -3.65 -4.45
N ASP A 94 -22.07 -4.11 -3.31
CA ASP A 94 -22.39 -3.55 -1.99
C ASP A 94 -22.00 -2.07 -1.85
N LEU A 95 -20.87 -1.67 -2.44
CA LEU A 95 -20.45 -0.26 -2.49
C LEU A 95 -21.42 0.59 -3.33
N GLU A 96 -21.92 0.05 -4.43
CA GLU A 96 -22.89 0.75 -5.30
C GLU A 96 -24.24 0.93 -4.61
N LEU A 97 -24.66 -0.04 -3.77
CA LEU A 97 -25.90 0.04 -2.98
C LEU A 97 -25.79 1.01 -1.80
N SER A 98 -24.57 1.30 -1.34
CA SER A 98 -24.30 2.21 -0.22
C SER A 98 -24.19 3.69 -0.63
N ARG A 99 -24.28 4.00 -1.93
CA ARG A 99 -24.30 5.37 -2.48
C ARG A 99 -25.72 5.86 -2.77
#